data_AF-A0A954TVP0-F1
#
_entry.id   AF-A0A954TVP0-F1
#
_cell.length_a   1.000
_cell.length_b   1.000
_cell.length_c   1.000
_cell.angle_alpha   90.00
_cell.angle_beta   90.00
_cell.angle_gamma   90.00
#
_symmetry.space_group_name_H-M   'P 1'
#
loop_
_entity.id
_entity.type
_entity.pdbx_description
1 polymer ?
#
loop_
_entity_poly.entity_id
_entity_poly.type
_entity_poly.pdbx_seq_one_letter_code
_entity_poly.pdbx_strand_id
1 'polypeptide(L)' 'QAAAWHLTDGLTWEELANKVKVKHLNGTVEMYFNAQQLHIANQVARIARENAEKARTVSPGEEADSLAGTR' A
#
# COMPACT_ATOMS: atom_id res chain seq x y z
N GLN A 1 0.54 -7.59 -0.80
CA GLN A 1 -0.24 -7.86 0.42
C GLN A 1 0.20 -6.97 1.59
N ALA A 2 1.46 -6.98 2.02
CA ALA A 2 1.95 -6.14 3.13
C ALA A 2 1.55 -4.65 3.02
N ALA A 3 1.71 -4.03 1.84
CA ALA A 3 1.32 -2.63 1.61
C ALA A 3 -0.18 -2.38 1.84
N ALA A 4 -1.03 -3.33 1.46
CA ALA A 4 -2.47 -3.21 1.67
C ALA A 4 -2.77 -3.23 3.17
N TRP A 5 -2.27 -4.23 3.90
CA TRP A 5 -2.46 -4.30 5.36
C TRP A 5 -1.90 -3.08 6.11
N HIS A 6 -0.78 -2.51 5.66
CA HIS A 6 -0.28 -1.25 6.23
C HIS A 6 -1.26 -0.08 6.03
N LEU A 7 -1.86 0.03 4.83
CA LEU A 7 -2.73 1.14 4.47
C LEU A 7 -4.17 0.97 4.97
N THR A 8 -4.68 -0.26 5.07
CA THR A 8 -6.08 -0.55 5.43
C THR A 8 -6.24 -0.93 6.88
N ASP A 9 -5.33 -1.74 7.42
CA ASP A 9 -5.47 -2.34 8.76
C ASP A 9 -4.59 -1.61 9.78
N GLY A 10 -3.78 -0.65 9.33
CA GLY A 10 -2.91 0.16 10.19
C GLY A 10 -1.69 -0.57 10.74
N LEU A 11 -1.39 -1.78 10.25
CA LEU A 11 -0.23 -2.54 10.70
C LEU A 11 1.07 -1.80 10.37
N THR A 12 1.94 -1.66 11.37
CA THR A 12 3.26 -1.09 11.20
C THR A 12 4.18 -2.04 10.42
N TRP A 13 5.24 -1.49 9.82
CA TRP A 13 6.22 -2.32 9.10
C TRP A 13 6.93 -3.32 10.01
N GLU A 14 7.11 -2.98 11.29
CA GLU A 14 7.68 -3.87 12.31
C GLU A 14 6.73 -5.01 12.66
N GLU A 15 5.44 -4.74 12.84
CA GLU A 15 4.43 -5.80 13.05
C GLU A 15 4.35 -6.72 11.84
N LEU A 16 4.42 -6.18 10.63
CA LEU A 16 4.45 -6.96 9.39
C LEU A 16 5.73 -7.80 9.27
N ALA A 17 6.88 -7.29 9.74
CA ALA A 17 8.14 -8.02 9.77
C ALA A 17 8.11 -9.21 10.73
N ASN A 18 7.36 -9.08 11.83
CA ASN A 18 7.22 -10.12 12.84
C ASN A 18 5.96 -10.98 12.67
N LYS A 19 5.21 -10.80 11.56
CA LYS A 19 3.97 -11.52 11.33
C LYS A 19 4.23 -12.97 10.89
N VAL A 20 4.03 -13.90 11.81
CA VAL A 20 4.15 -15.35 11.56
C VAL A 20 2.96 -15.84 10.73
N LYS A 21 3.26 -16.56 9.66
CA LYS A 21 2.29 -17.24 8.79
C LYS A 21 2.01 -18.66 9.25
N VAL A 22 3.06 -19.44 9.46
CA VAL A 22 2.96 -20.84 9.90
C VAL A 22 3.97 -21.09 11.01
N LYS A 23 3.53 -21.79 12.06
CA LYS A 23 4.41 -22.43 13.04
C LYS A 23 4.42 -23.93 12.74
N HIS A 24 5.57 -24.48 12.39
CA HIS A 24 5.71 -25.89 12.08
C HIS A 24 5.93 -26.71 13.37
N LEU A 25 5.55 -28.00 13.34
CA LEU A 25 5.72 -28.91 14.48
C LEU A 25 7.19 -29.14 14.86
N ASN A 26 8.12 -28.90 13.93
CA ASN A 26 9.56 -28.99 14.16
C ASN A 26 10.16 -27.71 14.80
N GLY A 27 9.34 -26.74 15.18
CA GLY A 27 9.76 -25.49 15.81
C GLY A 27 10.19 -24.39 14.86
N THR A 28 10.22 -24.60 13.53
CA THR A 28 10.49 -23.53 12.58
C THR A 28 9.26 -22.65 12.35
N VAL A 29 9.49 -21.40 11.95
CA VAL A 29 8.44 -20.45 11.60
C VAL A 29 8.59 -19.99 10.16
N GLU A 30 7.48 -19.92 9.45
CA GLU A 30 7.37 -19.25 8.16
C GLU A 30 6.75 -17.88 8.40
N MET A 31 7.42 -16.82 7.95
CA MET A 31 6.91 -15.45 8.05
C MET A 31 6.01 -15.15 6.85
N TYR A 32 5.01 -14.27 7.03
CA TYR A 32 4.20 -13.81 5.90
C TYR A 32 5.04 -13.06 4.86
N PHE A 33 6.02 -12.29 5.33
CA PHE A 33 6.87 -11.48 4.48
C PHE A 33 8.34 -11.64 4.87
N ASN A 34 9.21 -11.68 3.86
CA ASN A 34 10.64 -11.50 4.03
C ASN A 34 11.03 -10.01 3.88
N ALA A 35 12.28 -9.68 4.19
CA ALA A 35 12.78 -8.30 4.16
C ALA A 35 12.63 -7.63 2.77
N GLN A 36 12.86 -8.36 1.68
CA GLN A 36 12.73 -7.82 0.33
C GLN A 36 11.27 -7.49 -0.01
N GLN A 37 10.34 -8.36 0.37
CA GLN A 37 8.91 -8.12 0.17
C GLN A 37 8.42 -6.90 0.96
N LEU A 38 8.91 -6.72 2.19
CA LEU A 38 8.60 -5.53 3.00
C LEU A 38 9.18 -4.26 2.38
N HIS A 39 10.41 -4.31 1.85
CA HIS A 39 11.02 -3.17 1.15
C HIS A 39 10.18 -2.74 -0.05
N ILE A 40 9.81 -3.69 -0.93
CA ILE A 40 8.96 -3.41 -2.09
C ILE A 40 7.59 -2.88 -1.64
N ALA A 41 6.99 -3.49 -0.62
CA ALA A 41 5.70 -3.05 -0.10
C ALA A 41 5.73 -1.62 0.44
N ASN A 42 6.81 -1.23 1.11
CA ASN A 42 7.01 0.14 1.58
C ASN A 42 7.09 1.13 0.42
N GLN A 43 7.87 0.81 -0.62
CA GLN A 43 7.95 1.64 -1.82
C GLN A 43 6.60 1.81 -2.52
N VAL A 44 5.85 0.72 -2.67
CA VAL A 44 4.49 0.75 -3.26
C VAL A 44 3.55 1.62 -2.43
N ALA A 45 3.57 1.48 -1.10
CA ALA A 45 2.71 2.27 -0.21
C ALA A 45 3.05 3.78 -0.30
N ARG A 46 4.34 4.13 -0.42
CA ARG A 46 4.77 5.52 -0.62
C ARG A 46 4.27 6.10 -1.95
N ILE A 47 4.50 5.39 -3.05
CA ILE A 47 4.06 5.82 -4.39
C ILE A 47 2.53 5.99 -4.43
N ALA A 48 1.79 5.05 -3.82
CA ALA A 48 0.33 5.15 -3.76
C ALA A 48 -0.14 6.41 -3.02
N ARG A 49 0.51 6.78 -1.90
CA ARG A 49 0.21 8.02 -1.18
C ARG A 49 0.52 9.26 -2.02
N GLU A 50 1.70 9.32 -2.64
CA GLU A 50 2.10 10.43 -3.51
C GLU A 50 1.13 10.63 -4.67
N ASN A 51 0.68 9.53 -5.29
CA ASN A 51 -0.30 9.59 -6.37
C ASN A 51 -1.68 10.06 -5.87
N ALA A 52 -2.11 9.61 -4.68
CA ALA A 52 -3.36 10.07 -4.09
C ALA A 52 -3.33 11.57 -3.75
N GLU A 53 -2.20 12.10 -3.29
CA GLU A 53 -2.03 13.54 -3.05
C GLU A 53 -2.11 14.34 -4.35
N LYS A 54 -1.43 13.89 -5.41
CA LYS A 54 -1.51 14.51 -6.75
C LYS A 54 -2.92 14.46 -7.34
N ALA A 55 -3.62 13.34 -7.19
CA ALA A 55 -5.01 13.20 -7.66
C ALA A 55 -5.99 14.13 -6.91
N ARG A 56 -5.71 14.49 -5.64
CA ARG A 56 -6.52 15.50 -4.93
C ARG A 56 -6.34 16.91 -5.48
N THR A 57 -5.19 17.21 -6.09
CA THR A 57 -4.92 18.52 -6.70
C THR A 57 -5.48 18.69 -8.10
N VAL A 58 -5.90 17.60 -8.75
CA VAL A 58 -6.56 17.62 -10.06
C VAL A 58 -7.95 17.05 -9.85
N SER A 59 -8.93 17.92 -9.62
CA SER A 59 -10.33 17.48 -9.52
C SER A 59 -10.78 16.94 -10.88
N PRO A 60 -11.15 15.65 -11.01
CA PRO A 60 -11.63 15.10 -12.29
C PRO A 60 -12.90 15.79 -12.81
N GLY A 61 -13.60 16.55 -11.95
CA GLY A 61 -14.80 17.31 -12.30
C GLY A 61 -14.53 18.63 -13.03
N GLU A 62 -13.36 19.24 -12.90
CA GLU A 62 -13.05 20.54 -13.55
C GLU A 62 -12.60 20.39 -15.02
N GLU A 63 -12.05 19.22 -15.38
CA GLU A 63 -11.63 18.94 -16.76
C GLU A 63 -12.82 18.62 -17.69
N ALA A 64 -13.88 17.99 -17.15
CA ALA A 64 -15.08 17.64 -17.90
C ALA A 64 -15.98 18.85 -18.22
N ASP A 65 -16.06 19.82 -17.31
CA ASP A 65 -16.87 21.04 -17.49
C ASP A 65 -16.22 22.01 -18.50
N SER A 66 -14.89 22.08 -18.50
CA SER A 66 -14.11 22.91 -19.42
C SER A 66 -14.19 22.46 -20.90
N LEU A 67 -14.45 21.17 -21.15
CA LEU A 67 -14.61 20.59 -22.49
C LEU A 67 -16.06 20.60 -22.99
N ALA A 68 -17.04 20.81 -22.10
CA ALA A 68 -18.46 20.85 -22.45
C ALA A 68 -18.98 22.26 -22.79
N GLY A 69 -18.25 23.31 -22.42
CA GLY A 69 -18.66 24.72 -22.60
C GLY A 69 -18.41 25.35 -23.96
N THR A 70 -17.85 24.64 -24.94
CA THR A 70 -17.52 25.17 -26.27
C THR A 70 -18.42 24.58 -27.35
N ARG A 71 -19.72 24.87 -27.30
CA ARG A 71 -20.66 24.67 -28.41
C ARG A 71 -21.65 25.81 -28.51
#